data_AF-A0AAN9XLI6-F1
#
_entry.id   AF-A0AAN9XLI6-F1
#
_cell.length_a   1.000
_cell.length_b   1.000
_cell.length_c   1.000
_cell.angle_alpha   90.00
_cell.angle_beta   90.00
_cell.angle_gamma   90.00
#
_symmetry.space_group_name_H-M   'P 1'
#
loop_
_entity.id
_entity.type
_entity.pdbx_description
1 polymer ?
#
loop_
_entity_poly.entity_id
_entity_poly.type
_entity_poly.pdbx_seq_one_letter_code
_entity_poly.pdbx_strand_id
1 'polypeptide(L)'
;MLNYMKDEGSPLTLGIGKREGGRREKGNPRVNRKEGAKMESVSRRRGGGIFDGLYKVFMRRNSAYVTFIIAGAFFGERAIDYGVHKLWEANNVGKRYEDISVLGQRQSE
;
A
#
# COMPACT_ATOMS: atom_id res chain seq x y z
N MET A 1 -41.12 -0.56 -49.64
CA MET A 1 -41.04 -0.70 -51.10
C MET A 1 -40.17 0.45 -51.61
N LEU A 2 -39.04 0.10 -52.23
CA LEU A 2 -38.04 0.97 -52.88
C LEU A 2 -37.37 2.06 -52.02
N ASN A 3 -36.13 1.79 -51.60
CA ASN A 3 -35.09 2.81 -51.73
C ASN A 3 -34.18 2.40 -52.88
N TYR A 4 -34.17 3.29 -53.86
CA TYR A 4 -33.45 3.28 -55.11
C TYR A 4 -31.93 3.37 -54.89
N MET A 5 -31.21 2.55 -55.65
CA MET A 5 -29.95 2.82 -56.34
C MET A 5 -28.88 3.64 -55.60
N LYS A 6 -27.82 2.94 -55.17
CA LYS A 6 -26.46 3.48 -55.21
C LYS A 6 -25.66 2.58 -56.14
N ASP A 7 -25.35 3.17 -57.31
CA ASP A 7 -24.77 2.55 -58.49
C ASP A 7 -23.44 1.84 -58.28
N GLU A 8 -23.24 0.89 -59.17
CA GLU A 8 -22.11 -0.02 -59.37
C GLU A 8 -20.86 0.67 -59.95
N GLY A 9 -19.68 0.05 -59.77
CA GLY A 9 -18.46 0.46 -60.48
C GLY A 9 -17.15 -0.11 -59.93
N SER A 10 -16.89 -1.39 -60.17
CA SER A 10 -15.63 -2.17 -59.99
C SER A 10 -14.43 -1.59 -60.80
N PRO A 11 -13.22 -2.20 -60.91
CA PRO A 11 -12.53 -3.28 -60.18
C PRO A 11 -11.02 -3.01 -59.88
N LEU A 12 -10.38 -3.88 -59.07
CA LEU A 12 -8.96 -4.33 -59.08
C LEU A 12 -7.85 -3.42 -59.68
N THR A 13 -6.90 -2.99 -58.84
CA THR A 13 -5.53 -2.62 -59.28
C THR A 13 -4.46 -3.40 -58.50
N LEU A 14 -3.86 -4.36 -59.19
CA LEU A 14 -2.66 -5.12 -58.81
C LEU A 14 -1.45 -4.17 -58.82
N GLY A 15 -1.11 -3.59 -57.67
CA GLY A 15 0.06 -2.72 -57.50
C GLY A 15 1.31 -3.50 -57.08
N ILE A 16 2.11 -3.93 -58.06
CA ILE A 16 3.51 -4.35 -57.85
C ILE A 16 4.36 -3.11 -57.61
N GLY A 17 5.06 -3.07 -56.47
CA GLY A 17 6.13 -2.12 -56.14
C GLY A 17 6.47 -2.27 -54.65
N LYS A 18 7.70 -2.24 -54.17
CA LYS A 18 8.99 -1.77 -54.68
C LYS A 18 10.04 -2.33 -53.71
N ARG A 19 11.19 -2.80 -54.21
CA ARG A 19 12.28 -3.38 -53.40
C ARG A 19 12.85 -2.33 -52.42
N GLU A 20 12.96 -2.69 -51.14
CA GLU A 20 13.79 -1.96 -50.18
C GLU A 20 15.02 -2.79 -49.80
N GLY A 21 16.17 -2.41 -50.37
CA GLY A 21 17.48 -2.87 -49.92
C GLY A 21 17.97 -1.99 -48.78
N GLY A 22 17.62 -2.35 -47.54
CA GLY A 22 18.19 -1.76 -46.33
C GLY A 22 19.33 -2.60 -45.78
N ARG A 23 20.58 -2.22 -46.09
CA ARG A 23 21.81 -2.78 -45.50
C ARG A 23 21.81 -2.51 -43.99
N ARG A 24 21.41 -3.50 -43.18
CA ARG A 24 21.47 -3.43 -41.71
C ARG A 24 22.92 -3.54 -41.25
N GLU A 25 23.50 -2.43 -40.79
CA GLU A 25 24.67 -2.49 -39.90
C GLU A 25 24.28 -3.24 -38.62
N LYS A 26 24.88 -4.42 -38.43
CA LYS A 26 24.73 -5.19 -37.20
C LYS A 26 25.64 -4.59 -36.13
N GLY A 27 25.16 -3.57 -35.43
CA GLY A 27 25.74 -3.14 -34.16
C GLY A 27 25.84 -4.34 -33.21
N ASN A 28 27.01 -4.53 -32.60
CA ASN A 28 27.36 -5.67 -31.76
C ASN A 28 26.41 -5.82 -30.55
N PRO A 29 25.55 -6.86 -30.46
CA PRO A 29 24.56 -7.00 -29.39
C PRO A 29 25.17 -7.46 -28.05
N ARG A 30 26.48 -7.68 -27.97
CA ARG A 30 27.16 -8.22 -26.78
C ARG A 30 27.41 -7.18 -25.68
N VAL A 31 27.32 -5.89 -25.99
CA VAL A 31 27.66 -4.82 -25.03
C VAL A 31 26.49 -4.51 -24.08
N ASN A 32 25.24 -4.72 -24.48
CA ASN A 32 24.06 -4.32 -23.68
C ASN A 32 23.39 -5.45 -22.88
N ARG A 33 23.83 -6.71 -23.02
CA ARG A 33 23.17 -7.86 -22.34
C ARG A 33 23.59 -8.04 -20.88
N LYS A 34 24.79 -7.57 -20.50
CA LYS A 34 25.31 -7.79 -19.14
C LYS A 34 24.73 -6.82 -18.11
N GLU A 35 24.28 -5.64 -18.54
CA GLU A 35 23.69 -4.64 -17.65
C GLU A 35 22.20 -4.91 -17.37
N GLY A 36 21.44 -5.36 -18.38
CA GLY A 36 20.02 -5.74 -18.23
C GLY A 36 19.82 -6.89 -17.23
N ALA A 37 20.66 -7.94 -17.31
CA ALA A 37 20.56 -9.09 -16.39
C ALA A 37 20.86 -8.74 -14.91
N LYS A 38 21.71 -7.73 -14.68
CA LYS A 38 22.02 -7.24 -13.33
C LYS A 38 20.88 -6.38 -12.76
N MET A 39 20.18 -5.63 -13.61
CA MET A 39 19.10 -4.72 -13.19
C MET A 39 17.75 -5.44 -13.00
N GLU A 40 17.51 -6.51 -13.74
CA GLU A 40 16.32 -7.36 -13.62
C GLU A 40 16.31 -8.19 -12.32
N SER A 41 17.48 -8.64 -11.86
CA SER A 41 17.61 -9.45 -10.63
C SER A 41 17.54 -8.62 -9.34
N VAL A 42 17.98 -7.35 -9.39
CA VAL A 42 17.86 -6.40 -8.27
C VAL A 42 16.42 -5.92 -8.10
N SER A 43 15.69 -5.70 -9.20
CA SER A 43 14.28 -5.26 -9.14
C SER A 43 13.34 -6.37 -8.65
N ARG A 44 13.66 -7.64 -8.92
CA ARG A 44 12.85 -8.79 -8.51
C ARG A 44 12.99 -9.15 -7.02
N ARG A 45 13.95 -8.54 -6.29
CA ARG A 45 14.17 -8.73 -4.85
C ARG A 45 13.60 -7.61 -3.96
N ARG A 46 12.75 -6.73 -4.48
CA ARG A 46 11.92 -5.85 -3.65
C ARG A 46 10.57 -6.50 -3.37
N GLY A 47 10.59 -7.71 -2.82
CA GLY A 47 9.41 -8.25 -2.13
C GLY A 47 9.12 -7.31 -0.98
N GLY A 48 8.00 -6.59 -1.03
CA GLY A 48 7.72 -5.52 -0.09
C GLY A 48 7.81 -6.03 1.35
N GLY A 49 8.40 -5.20 2.21
CA GLY A 49 8.74 -5.58 3.57
C GLY A 49 7.52 -5.94 4.42
N ILE A 50 7.77 -6.24 5.70
CA ILE A 50 6.73 -6.61 6.67
C ILE A 50 5.57 -5.59 6.66
N PHE A 51 5.86 -4.30 6.50
CA PHE A 51 4.87 -3.24 6.37
C PHE A 51 4.02 -3.33 5.09
N ASP A 52 4.59 -3.75 3.95
CA ASP A 52 3.81 -3.97 2.71
C ASP A 52 2.89 -5.19 2.86
N GLY A 53 3.35 -6.23 3.56
CA GLY A 53 2.51 -7.36 3.96
C GLY A 53 1.35 -6.94 4.85
N LEU A 54 1.63 -6.15 5.90
CA LEU A 54 0.62 -5.64 6.83
C LEU A 54 -0.39 -4.72 6.13
N TYR A 55 0.10 -3.84 5.26
CA TYR A 55 -0.72 -2.94 4.46
C TYR A 55 -1.67 -3.73 3.55
N LYS A 56 -1.17 -4.74 2.84
CA LYS A 56 -2.00 -5.59 1.97
C LYS A 56 -3.09 -6.34 2.71
N VAL A 57 -2.89 -6.65 4.00
CA VAL A 57 -3.88 -7.35 4.83
C VAL A 57 -4.93 -6.39 5.38
N PHE A 58 -4.50 -5.32 6.04
CA PHE A 58 -5.41 -4.46 6.80
C PHE A 58 -5.92 -3.26 6.01
N MET A 59 -5.15 -2.75 5.04
CA MET A 59 -5.49 -1.51 4.32
C MET A 59 -6.11 -1.76 2.94
N ARG A 60 -5.97 -2.97 2.37
CA ARG A 60 -6.39 -3.24 0.98
C ARG A 60 -7.90 -3.24 0.78
N ARG A 61 -8.70 -3.60 1.79
CA ARG A 61 -10.16 -3.65 1.72
C ARG A 61 -10.76 -2.71 2.75
N ASN A 62 -11.66 -1.82 2.30
CA ASN A 62 -12.34 -0.85 3.16
C ASN A 62 -12.98 -1.52 4.40
N SER A 63 -13.61 -2.68 4.23
CA SER A 63 -14.17 -3.43 5.36
C SER A 63 -13.12 -3.87 6.38
N ALA A 64 -12.01 -4.47 5.91
CA ALA A 64 -10.91 -4.89 6.78
C ALA A 64 -10.28 -3.70 7.52
N TYR A 65 -10.08 -2.59 6.81
CA TYR A 65 -9.53 -1.35 7.37
C TYR A 65 -10.42 -0.79 8.48
N VAL A 66 -11.71 -0.64 8.22
CA VAL A 66 -12.67 -0.08 9.18
C VAL A 66 -12.79 -0.99 10.41
N THR A 67 -12.85 -2.32 10.22
CA THR A 67 -12.87 -3.25 11.35
C THR A 67 -11.59 -3.19 12.18
N PHE A 68 -10.43 -3.03 11.52
CA PHE A 68 -9.15 -2.90 12.21
C PHE A 68 -9.07 -1.59 13.01
N ILE A 69 -9.58 -0.48 12.48
CA ILE A 69 -9.66 0.79 13.22
C ILE A 69 -10.56 0.64 14.45
N ILE A 70 -11.76 0.08 14.28
CA ILE A 70 -12.72 -0.07 15.40
C ILE A 70 -12.14 -0.99 16.48
N ALA A 71 -11.59 -2.14 16.09
CA ALA A 71 -10.95 -3.05 17.02
C ALA A 71 -9.74 -2.39 17.69
N GLY A 72 -8.87 -1.76 16.91
CA GLY A 72 -7.69 -1.06 17.41
C GLY A 72 -8.02 0.06 18.38
N ALA A 73 -9.09 0.82 18.13
CA ALA A 73 -9.57 1.85 19.03
C ALA A 73 -10.09 1.26 20.36
N PHE A 74 -10.89 0.18 20.28
CA PHE A 74 -11.44 -0.49 21.47
C PHE A 74 -10.35 -1.03 22.38
N PHE A 75 -9.34 -1.70 21.82
CA PHE A 75 -8.21 -2.21 22.61
C PHE A 75 -7.23 -1.10 23.01
N GLY A 76 -7.04 -0.10 22.13
CA GLY A 76 -6.13 1.02 22.34
C GLY A 76 -6.54 1.91 23.50
N GLU A 77 -7.83 2.23 23.63
CA GLU A 77 -8.37 3.01 24.76
C GLU A 77 -7.97 2.39 26.09
N ARG A 78 -8.24 1.08 26.28
CA ARG A 78 -7.90 0.38 27.52
C ARG A 78 -6.40 0.36 27.77
N ALA A 79 -5.60 0.02 26.75
CA ALA A 79 -4.16 -0.04 26.90
C ALA A 79 -3.56 1.32 27.32
N ILE A 80 -4.04 2.41 26.71
CA ILE A 80 -3.58 3.77 27.02
C ILE A 80 -4.04 4.18 28.41
N ASP A 81 -5.32 3.98 28.77
CA ASP A 81 -5.84 4.32 30.09
C ASP A 81 -5.08 3.61 31.20
N TYR A 82 -4.87 2.30 31.08
CA TYR A 82 -4.10 1.54 32.07
C TYR A 82 -2.65 2.02 32.14
N GLY A 83 -2.01 2.28 30.99
CA GLY A 83 -0.64 2.74 30.93
C GLY A 83 -0.45 4.12 31.58
N VAL A 84 -1.30 5.08 31.22
CA VAL A 84 -1.25 6.46 31.74
C VAL A 84 -1.60 6.47 33.22
N HIS A 85 -2.65 5.75 33.63
CA HIS A 85 -3.04 5.70 35.04
C HIS A 85 -1.92 5.09 35.89
N LYS A 86 -1.30 4.00 35.45
CA LYS A 86 -0.17 3.39 36.16
C LYS A 86 1.05 4.29 36.23
N LEU A 87 1.36 5.01 35.15
CA LEU A 87 2.45 5.98 35.15
C LEU A 87 2.17 7.15 36.11
N TRP A 88 0.92 7.61 36.15
CA TRP A 88 0.51 8.68 37.04
C TRP A 88 0.52 8.25 38.51
N GLU A 89 0.02 7.05 38.82
CA GLU A 89 0.10 6.45 40.16
C GLU A 89 1.56 6.37 40.62
N ALA A 90 2.45 5.88 39.76
CA ALA A 90 3.88 5.76 40.06
C ALA A 90 4.55 7.12 40.32
N ASN A 91 4.15 8.16 39.59
CA ASN A 91 4.69 9.51 39.75
C ASN A 91 4.06 10.30 40.92
N ASN A 92 2.91 9.87 41.45
CA ASN A 92 2.17 10.59 42.50
C ASN A 92 1.99 9.77 43.79
N VAL A 93 2.84 8.77 44.01
CA VAL A 93 2.91 8.02 45.27
C VAL A 93 3.08 8.98 46.45
N GLY A 94 2.25 8.82 47.48
CA GLY A 94 2.26 9.64 48.70
C GLY A 94 1.42 10.93 48.61
N LYS A 95 0.88 11.26 47.43
CA LYS A 95 0.01 12.44 47.21
C LYS A 95 -1.44 12.08 46.89
N ARG A 96 -1.71 10.80 46.64
CA ARG A 96 -3.06 10.30 46.37
C ARG A 96 -3.88 10.29 47.65
N TYR A 97 -5.19 10.46 47.53
CA TYR A 97 -6.12 10.35 48.67
C TYR A 97 -5.93 9.05 49.45
N GLU A 98 -5.67 7.95 48.75
CA GLU A 98 -5.45 6.62 49.34
C GLU A 98 -4.17 6.54 50.18
N ASP A 99 -3.17 7.38 49.91
CA ASP A 99 -1.89 7.37 50.61
C ASP A 99 -1.90 8.28 51.86
N ILE A 100 -2.98 9.06 52.09
CA ILE A 100 -3.09 9.98 53.21
C ILE A 100 -3.75 9.26 54.39
N SER A 101 -2.94 8.84 55.35
CA SER A 101 -3.33 8.07 56.54
C SER A 101 -4.30 8.79 57.50
N VAL A 102 -4.48 10.11 57.36
CA VAL A 102 -5.21 10.95 58.33
C VAL A 102 -6.69 11.16 57.96
N LEU A 103 -7.12 10.82 56.74
CA LEU A 103 -8.50 11.11 56.27
C LEU A 103 -9.61 10.36 57.03
N GLY A 104 -9.28 9.31 57.78
CA GLY A 104 -10.22 8.56 58.64
C GLY A 104 -10.24 9.02 60.11
N GLN A 105 -9.33 9.88 60.54
CA GLN A 105 -9.37 10.47 61.89
C GLN A 105 -10.11 11.79 61.81
N ARG A 106 -11.45 11.74 61.92
CA ARG A 106 -12.23 12.92 62.29
C ARG A 106 -11.60 13.44 63.59
N GLN A 107 -11.03 14.65 63.55
CA GLN A 107 -10.66 15.37 64.76
C GLN A 107 -11.96 15.49 65.57
N SER A 108 -12.11 14.67 66.60
CA SER A 108 -13.17 14.83 67.59
C SER A 108 -12.87 16.16 68.29
N GLU A 109 -13.60 17.19 67.89
CA GLU A 109 -13.77 18.42 68.68
C GLU A 109 -14.11 18.10 70.14
#